data_AF-F4P9M8-F1
#
_entry.id   AF-F4P9M8-F1
#
_cell.length_a   1.000
_cell.length_b   1.000
_cell.length_c   1.000
_cell.angle_alpha   90.00
_cell.angle_beta   90.00
_cell.angle_gamma   90.00
#
_symmetry.space_group_name_H-M   'P 1'
#
loop_
_entity.id
_entity.type
_entity.pdbx_description
1 polymer ?
#
loop_
_entity_poly.entity_id
_entity_poly.type
_entity_poly.pdbx_seq_one_letter_code
_entity_poly.pdbx_strand_id
1 'polypeptide(L)'
;MPKRYLDVEYGTLTAEINVTDFEDLSDVQDAIKAKYGPAMADIDAPQLQLYTNSSTSAAASPALLDFWTVFTNYPNPLEGNTVVQLPADVFILGKDSIGSSIYIRPCYPKLFEKSLSIVQSADIRHLIILGNLGIGKTYFGYFLLLHLARSGATVVYESGADQKRYLLTPNGVLEGGKDAFWKILDSSSTFYIVDGSAPVDVDAKTILVTLPRWEIWYQFCKNSCDIRYMPVWSKEELHSCRSMLFLTAPKELVESLYLKWGGIARYVLKYALVKEKQNFLDKALNISNIDSVVKSFGKYGENLDASSCLIHRSVSDGFHSGPYQFVSDYVVDEIYNRVYARDRDHLIRFVSVTREIGGTGQLNRALFEKHAHTVIAKGGSFKIRDLRTKLESTLQLPMDLSTLLFSNNSQVQNATNCYFRPISNTFESVDSFIKPNLVKDFDYRARSIEIENRERD
;
A
#
# COMPACT_ATOMS: atom_id res chain seq x y z
N MET A 1 -33.29 -50.99 -3.29
CA MET A 1 -32.12 -50.10 -3.46
C MET A 1 -31.00 -50.58 -2.53
N PRO A 2 -29.71 -50.41 -2.89
CA PRO A 2 -28.62 -50.66 -1.95
C PRO A 2 -28.77 -49.71 -0.74
N LYS A 3 -28.54 -50.24 0.47
CA LYS A 3 -28.57 -49.41 1.68
C LYS A 3 -27.39 -48.43 1.66
N ARG A 4 -27.64 -47.18 2.06
CA ARG A 4 -26.65 -46.10 2.13
C ARG A 4 -26.48 -45.72 3.59
N TYR A 5 -25.22 -45.65 4.03
CA TYR A 5 -24.86 -45.31 5.40
C TYR A 5 -23.89 -44.12 5.41
N LEU A 6 -24.03 -43.26 6.41
CA LEU A 6 -23.17 -42.11 6.68
C LEU A 6 -22.51 -42.31 8.03
N ASP A 7 -21.19 -42.41 8.05
CA ASP A 7 -20.40 -42.41 9.27
C ASP A 7 -20.13 -40.97 9.71
N VAL A 8 -20.47 -40.68 10.96
CA VAL A 8 -20.29 -39.37 11.58
C VAL A 8 -19.36 -39.53 12.78
N GLU A 9 -18.38 -38.63 12.90
CA GLU A 9 -17.44 -38.61 14.01
C GLU A 9 -17.50 -37.24 14.69
N TYR A 10 -17.60 -37.22 16.02
CA TYR A 10 -17.57 -36.02 16.85
C TYR A 10 -16.79 -36.27 18.14
N GLY A 11 -15.59 -35.68 18.25
CA GLY A 11 -14.67 -35.96 19.35
C GLY A 11 -14.24 -37.43 19.37
N THR A 12 -14.58 -38.15 20.44
CA THR A 12 -14.33 -39.61 20.57
C THR A 12 -15.55 -40.46 20.21
N LEU A 13 -16.63 -39.85 19.72
CA LEU A 13 -17.89 -40.52 19.42
C LEU A 13 -18.03 -40.79 17.92
N THR A 14 -18.27 -42.04 17.57
CA THR A 14 -18.57 -42.49 16.20
C THR A 14 -20.02 -42.97 16.11
N ALA A 15 -20.73 -42.58 15.06
CA ALA A 15 -22.08 -43.03 14.79
C ALA A 15 -22.32 -43.28 13.31
N GLU A 16 -22.79 -44.49 12.98
CA GLU A 16 -23.28 -44.84 11.65
C GLU A 16 -24.78 -44.52 11.57
N ILE A 17 -25.17 -43.80 10.52
CA ILE A 17 -26.54 -43.34 10.27
C ILE A 17 -27.01 -43.92 8.93
N ASN A 18 -28.14 -44.64 8.96
CA ASN A 18 -28.77 -45.13 7.74
C ASN A 18 -29.50 -43.98 7.03
N VAL A 19 -29.05 -43.63 5.82
CA VAL A 19 -29.58 -42.53 5.01
C VAL A 19 -30.26 -43.05 3.74
N THR A 20 -30.66 -44.33 3.72
CA THR A 20 -31.19 -45.00 2.52
C THR A 20 -32.40 -44.29 1.94
N ASP A 21 -33.29 -43.78 2.80
CA ASP A 21 -34.58 -43.20 2.43
C ASP A 21 -34.63 -41.67 2.61
N PHE A 22 -33.50 -41.02 2.87
CA PHE A 22 -33.45 -39.57 3.02
C PHE A 22 -33.47 -38.90 1.65
N GLU A 23 -34.44 -38.00 1.47
CA GLU A 23 -34.63 -37.22 0.23
C GLU A 23 -34.06 -35.80 0.38
N ASP A 24 -34.01 -35.24 1.60
CA ASP A 24 -33.46 -33.91 1.90
C ASP A 24 -32.33 -33.97 2.95
N LEU A 25 -31.42 -33.00 2.89
CA LEU A 25 -30.35 -32.73 3.84
C LEU A 25 -30.86 -32.42 5.25
N SER A 26 -32.08 -31.88 5.39
CA SER A 26 -32.72 -31.65 6.70
C SER A 26 -32.94 -32.96 7.48
N ASP A 27 -33.32 -34.03 6.77
CA ASP A 27 -33.59 -35.34 7.40
C ASP A 27 -32.29 -35.93 7.98
N VAL A 28 -31.17 -35.68 7.32
CA VAL A 28 -29.84 -36.09 7.78
C VAL A 28 -29.42 -35.28 9.02
N GLN A 29 -29.66 -33.97 9.04
CA GLN A 29 -29.35 -33.10 10.18
C GLN A 29 -30.14 -33.50 11.43
N ASP A 30 -31.44 -33.76 11.27
CA ASP A 30 -32.30 -34.19 12.37
C ASP A 30 -31.89 -35.58 12.88
N ALA A 31 -31.49 -36.49 11.99
CA ALA A 31 -30.96 -37.80 12.37
C ALA A 31 -29.63 -37.70 13.15
N ILE A 32 -28.74 -36.79 12.77
CA ILE A 32 -27.49 -36.51 13.50
C ILE A 32 -27.81 -35.97 14.90
N LYS A 33 -28.68 -34.95 15.01
CA LYS A 33 -29.09 -34.39 16.31
C LYS A 33 -29.74 -35.44 17.21
N ALA A 34 -30.61 -36.29 16.66
CA ALA A 34 -31.27 -37.36 17.42
C ALA A 34 -30.27 -38.41 17.94
N LYS A 35 -29.20 -38.71 17.19
CA LYS A 35 -28.16 -39.67 17.58
C LYS A 35 -27.21 -39.15 18.64
N TYR A 36 -26.80 -37.87 18.56
CA TYR A 36 -25.82 -37.29 19.49
C TYR A 36 -26.45 -36.61 20.72
N GLY A 37 -27.76 -36.37 20.71
CA GLY A 37 -28.53 -36.00 21.89
C GLY A 37 -27.97 -34.79 22.65
N PRO A 38 -27.86 -34.84 24.01
CA PRO A 38 -27.40 -33.72 24.83
C PRO A 38 -25.97 -33.23 24.51
N ALA A 39 -25.14 -34.05 23.87
CA ALA A 39 -23.75 -33.70 23.54
C ALA A 39 -23.63 -32.66 22.42
N MET A 40 -24.71 -32.40 21.68
CA MET A 40 -24.80 -31.37 20.63
C MET A 40 -25.95 -30.37 20.90
N ALA A 41 -26.47 -30.29 22.12
CA ALA A 41 -27.62 -29.44 22.46
C ALA A 41 -27.33 -27.93 22.32
N ASP A 42 -26.07 -27.52 22.40
CA ASP A 42 -25.64 -26.12 22.30
C ASP A 42 -25.25 -25.69 20.86
N ILE A 43 -25.39 -26.60 19.87
CA ILE A 43 -25.03 -26.37 18.47
C ILE A 43 -26.29 -25.98 17.69
N ASP A 44 -26.44 -24.68 17.38
CA ASP A 44 -27.57 -24.19 16.59
C ASP A 44 -27.60 -24.82 15.18
N ALA A 45 -28.79 -25.00 14.61
CA ALA A 45 -29.00 -25.61 13.28
C ALA A 45 -28.10 -25.09 12.12
N PRO A 46 -27.65 -23.81 12.08
CA PRO A 46 -26.69 -23.34 11.08
C PRO A 46 -25.28 -23.95 11.18
N GLN A 47 -24.94 -24.63 12.29
CA GLN A 47 -23.60 -25.17 12.60
C GLN A 47 -23.41 -26.65 12.22
N LEU A 48 -24.48 -27.38 11.90
CA LEU A 48 -24.44 -28.74 11.35
C LEU A 48 -24.62 -28.69 9.83
N GLN A 49 -23.55 -28.39 9.07
CA GLN A 49 -23.63 -28.32 7.60
C GLN A 49 -23.15 -29.61 6.95
N LEU A 50 -24.03 -30.21 6.14
CA LEU A 50 -23.72 -31.34 5.26
C LEU A 50 -23.52 -30.82 3.85
N TYR A 51 -22.37 -31.13 3.27
CA TYR A 51 -22.00 -30.69 1.94
C TYR A 51 -22.36 -31.76 0.91
N THR A 52 -22.96 -31.34 -0.20
CA THR A 52 -22.98 -32.15 -1.43
C THR A 52 -21.80 -31.72 -2.30
N ASN A 53 -21.34 -32.57 -3.23
CA ASN A 53 -20.22 -32.27 -4.14
C ASN A 53 -20.43 -31.01 -5.02
N SER A 54 -21.57 -30.32 -4.93
CA SER A 54 -21.88 -29.06 -5.59
C SER A 54 -21.61 -27.81 -4.74
N SER A 55 -21.26 -27.93 -3.46
CA SER A 55 -20.77 -26.83 -2.61
C SER A 55 -19.24 -26.87 -2.49
N THR A 56 -18.56 -25.91 -3.11
CA THR A 56 -17.09 -25.79 -3.22
C THR A 56 -16.37 -25.33 -1.94
N SER A 57 -16.88 -25.68 -0.76
CA SER A 57 -16.24 -25.41 0.54
C SER A 57 -15.76 -26.72 1.17
N ALA A 58 -14.51 -26.73 1.62
CA ALA A 58 -13.90 -27.89 2.27
C ALA A 58 -13.51 -27.55 3.71
N ALA A 59 -13.40 -28.57 4.55
CA ALA A 59 -12.72 -28.44 5.84
C ALA A 59 -11.34 -27.81 5.60
N ALA A 60 -11.02 -26.79 6.39
CA ALA A 60 -9.74 -26.11 6.29
C ALA A 60 -8.57 -27.05 6.54
N SER A 61 -7.43 -26.74 5.94
CA SER A 61 -6.19 -27.45 6.25
C SER A 61 -5.82 -27.27 7.74
N PRO A 62 -5.17 -28.26 8.37
CA PRO A 62 -4.63 -28.11 9.73
C PRO A 62 -3.77 -26.86 9.88
N ALA A 63 -2.96 -26.53 8.85
CA ALA A 63 -2.12 -25.33 8.84
C ALA A 63 -2.91 -24.01 8.92
N LEU A 64 -4.10 -23.93 8.32
CA LEU A 64 -4.96 -22.74 8.45
C LEU A 64 -5.56 -22.63 9.85
N LEU A 65 -5.93 -23.76 10.45
CA LEU A 65 -6.43 -23.81 11.83
C LEU A 65 -5.34 -23.41 12.83
N ASP A 66 -4.11 -23.89 12.66
CA ASP A 66 -2.97 -23.52 13.50
C ASP A 66 -2.71 -22.01 13.45
N PHE A 67 -2.69 -21.44 12.24
CA PHE A 67 -2.57 -20.00 12.03
C PHE A 67 -3.63 -19.20 12.79
N TRP A 68 -4.91 -19.56 12.63
CA TRP A 68 -6.01 -18.84 13.24
C TRP A 68 -6.03 -19.00 14.76
N THR A 69 -5.65 -20.17 15.26
CA THR A 69 -5.49 -20.46 16.70
C THR A 69 -4.41 -19.57 17.31
N VAL A 70 -3.27 -19.41 16.63
CA VAL A 70 -2.20 -18.50 17.06
C VAL A 70 -2.68 -17.06 17.08
N PHE A 71 -3.42 -16.61 16.06
CA PHE A 71 -3.96 -15.25 16.01
C PHE A 71 -4.95 -14.98 17.15
N THR A 72 -5.85 -15.91 17.41
CA THR A 72 -6.86 -15.81 18.49
C THR A 72 -6.19 -15.68 19.86
N ASN A 73 -5.12 -16.44 20.09
CA ASN A 73 -4.41 -16.49 21.36
C ASN A 73 -3.17 -15.58 21.42
N TYR A 74 -2.98 -14.67 20.44
CA TYR A 74 -1.77 -13.85 20.37
C TYR A 74 -1.70 -12.88 21.56
N PRO A 75 -0.72 -13.02 22.48
CA PRO A 75 -0.78 -12.37 23.78
C PRO A 75 -0.24 -10.93 23.76
N ASN A 76 0.59 -10.59 22.77
CA ASN A 76 1.36 -9.35 22.82
C ASN A 76 0.54 -8.12 22.38
N PRO A 77 0.88 -6.93 22.89
CA PRO A 77 0.40 -5.66 22.36
C PRO A 77 0.70 -5.50 20.86
N LEU A 78 -0.19 -4.83 20.13
CA LEU A 78 -0.08 -4.62 18.69
C LEU A 78 0.33 -3.18 18.38
N GLU A 79 1.56 -2.86 18.76
CA GLU A 79 2.13 -1.51 18.70
C GLU A 79 2.93 -1.27 17.41
N GLY A 80 2.97 -0.01 16.95
CA GLY A 80 3.78 0.38 15.81
C GLY A 80 5.28 0.15 16.05
N ASN A 81 6.02 -0.17 14.98
CA ASN A 81 7.44 -0.53 15.01
C ASN A 81 7.75 -1.84 15.75
N THR A 82 6.79 -2.76 15.85
CA THR A 82 7.01 -4.10 16.41
C THR A 82 6.79 -5.19 15.34
N VAL A 83 7.14 -6.43 15.68
CA VAL A 83 6.91 -7.60 14.82
C VAL A 83 6.04 -8.61 15.53
N VAL A 84 4.95 -9.00 14.87
CA VAL A 84 4.22 -10.21 15.20
C VAL A 84 4.98 -11.38 14.58
N GLN A 85 5.57 -12.21 15.43
CA GLN A 85 6.24 -13.44 15.02
C GLN A 85 5.35 -14.63 15.37
N LEU A 86 5.00 -15.45 14.37
CA LEU A 86 4.30 -16.72 14.58
C LEU A 86 5.29 -17.81 15.00
N PRO A 87 4.81 -18.85 15.72
CA PRO A 87 5.61 -20.02 16.06
C PRO A 87 6.26 -20.68 14.83
N ALA A 88 7.26 -21.52 15.08
CA ALA A 88 7.87 -22.34 14.03
C ALA A 88 6.79 -23.15 13.29
N ASP A 89 6.95 -23.26 11.97
CA ASP A 89 6.06 -24.00 11.06
C ASP A 89 4.60 -23.49 10.98
N VAL A 90 4.27 -22.39 11.66
CA VAL A 90 2.99 -21.70 11.51
C VAL A 90 3.16 -20.51 10.57
N PHE A 91 2.42 -20.53 9.48
CA PHE A 91 2.49 -19.50 8.44
C PHE A 91 1.18 -18.75 8.29
N ILE A 92 1.24 -17.52 7.81
CA ILE A 92 0.05 -16.70 7.59
C ILE A 92 -0.89 -17.41 6.60
N LEU A 93 -2.16 -17.58 6.98
CA LEU A 93 -3.15 -18.37 6.23
C LEU A 93 -2.74 -19.82 5.97
N GLY A 94 -1.81 -20.38 6.75
CA GLY A 94 -1.25 -21.72 6.53
C GLY A 94 -0.34 -21.81 5.30
N LYS A 95 0.19 -20.69 4.78
CA LYS A 95 0.98 -20.65 3.54
C LYS A 95 2.41 -20.18 3.78
N ASP A 96 3.36 -21.09 3.60
CA ASP A 96 4.80 -20.86 3.65
C ASP A 96 5.27 -19.65 2.82
N SER A 97 4.72 -19.49 1.61
CA SER A 97 5.03 -18.42 0.66
C SER A 97 4.70 -17.01 1.17
N ILE A 98 3.81 -16.87 2.15
CA ILE A 98 3.48 -15.58 2.79
C ILE A 98 4.45 -15.29 3.94
N GLY A 99 4.92 -16.33 4.62
CA GLY A 99 5.82 -16.25 5.77
C GLY A 99 5.09 -16.25 7.11
N SER A 100 5.87 -16.11 8.18
CA SER A 100 5.42 -16.26 9.57
C SER A 100 5.57 -14.98 10.40
N SER A 101 5.78 -13.83 9.76
CA SER A 101 6.05 -12.57 10.45
C SER A 101 5.28 -11.39 9.85
N ILE A 102 4.80 -10.49 10.70
CA ILE A 102 4.14 -9.24 10.31
C ILE A 102 4.82 -8.08 11.03
N TYR A 103 5.45 -7.17 10.27
CA TYR A 103 5.89 -5.89 10.83
C TYR A 103 4.68 -4.96 10.96
N ILE A 104 4.43 -4.48 12.18
CA ILE A 104 3.37 -3.52 12.47
C ILE A 104 3.91 -2.13 12.15
N ARG A 105 3.49 -1.58 11.01
CA ARG A 105 3.86 -0.22 10.62
C ARG A 105 3.29 0.78 11.64
N PRO A 106 3.98 1.90 11.92
CA PRO A 106 3.44 2.98 12.75
C PRO A 106 2.06 3.49 12.35
N CYS A 107 1.73 3.44 11.06
CA CYS A 107 0.42 3.85 10.58
C CYS A 107 -0.70 2.81 10.82
N TYR A 108 -0.38 1.54 11.08
CA TYR A 108 -1.38 0.46 11.20
C TYR A 108 -2.33 0.65 12.37
N PRO A 109 -1.89 0.94 13.61
CA PRO A 109 -2.82 1.11 14.73
C PRO A 109 -3.85 2.23 14.48
N LYS A 110 -3.38 3.41 14.02
CA LYS A 110 -4.27 4.53 13.69
C LYS A 110 -5.21 4.23 12.52
N LEU A 111 -4.70 3.55 11.48
CA LEU A 111 -5.52 3.15 10.34
C LEU A 111 -6.56 2.09 10.74
N PHE A 112 -6.23 1.19 11.66
CA PHE A 112 -7.15 0.19 12.22
C PHE A 112 -8.29 0.85 13.00
N GLU A 113 -7.97 1.74 13.93
CA GLU A 113 -8.97 2.51 14.69
C GLU A 113 -9.91 3.27 13.75
N LYS A 114 -9.33 3.95 12.74
CA LYS A 114 -10.12 4.66 11.74
C LYS A 114 -10.99 3.70 10.94
N SER A 115 -10.47 2.54 10.55
CA SER A 115 -11.19 1.54 9.77
C SER A 115 -12.41 1.02 10.53
N LEU A 116 -12.24 0.66 11.80
CA LEU A 116 -13.34 0.19 12.65
C LEU A 116 -14.38 1.28 12.89
N SER A 117 -13.96 2.50 13.23
CA SER A 117 -14.90 3.61 13.44
C SER A 117 -15.79 3.90 12.23
N ILE A 118 -15.28 3.64 11.01
CA ILE A 118 -16.04 3.77 9.78
C ILE A 118 -17.01 2.60 9.66
N VAL A 119 -16.51 1.36 9.55
CA VAL A 119 -17.37 0.21 9.19
C VAL A 119 -18.32 -0.25 10.30
N GLN A 120 -18.13 0.22 11.54
CA GLN A 120 -19.04 -0.01 12.65
C GLN A 120 -20.06 1.13 12.82
N SER A 121 -19.98 2.20 12.03
CA SER A 121 -20.97 3.27 12.04
C SER A 121 -22.32 2.78 11.49
N ALA A 122 -23.41 3.42 11.88
CA ALA A 122 -24.75 3.06 11.41
C ALA A 122 -24.96 3.36 9.91
N ASP A 123 -24.23 4.36 9.38
CA ASP A 123 -24.47 4.92 8.05
C ASP A 123 -23.53 4.36 6.97
N ILE A 124 -22.31 3.94 7.35
CA ILE A 124 -21.27 3.49 6.43
C ILE A 124 -20.75 2.14 6.90
N ARG A 125 -20.97 1.10 6.09
CA ARG A 125 -20.43 -0.26 6.37
C ARG A 125 -19.29 -0.66 5.44
N HIS A 126 -19.02 0.18 4.43
CA HIS A 126 -18.06 -0.11 3.37
C HIS A 126 -16.88 0.87 3.44
N LEU A 127 -15.67 0.33 3.44
CA LEU A 127 -14.43 1.09 3.44
C LEU A 127 -13.49 0.57 2.36
N ILE A 128 -12.90 1.49 1.60
CA ILE A 128 -11.85 1.19 0.64
C ILE A 128 -10.54 1.81 1.13
N ILE A 129 -9.49 1.00 1.21
CA ILE A 129 -8.14 1.42 1.54
C ILE A 129 -7.26 1.25 0.30
N LEU A 130 -6.92 2.38 -0.31
CA LEU A 130 -6.10 2.46 -1.50
C LEU A 130 -4.63 2.72 -1.16
N GLY A 131 -3.74 2.43 -2.11
CA GLY A 131 -2.34 2.86 -2.01
C GLY A 131 -1.42 2.14 -2.98
N ASN A 132 -0.19 2.61 -3.09
CA ASN A 132 0.80 2.07 -4.03
C ASN A 132 1.11 0.59 -3.86
N LEU A 133 1.58 -0.05 -4.92
CA LEU A 133 1.98 -1.44 -4.87
C LEU A 133 3.18 -1.62 -3.94
N GLY A 134 3.09 -2.60 -3.03
CA GLY A 134 4.23 -2.95 -2.18
C GLY A 134 4.44 -2.11 -0.92
N ILE A 135 3.45 -1.30 -0.50
CA ILE A 135 3.53 -0.50 0.74
C ILE A 135 2.94 -1.20 1.98
N GLY A 136 2.44 -2.44 1.86
CA GLY A 136 2.00 -3.23 3.03
C GLY A 136 0.48 -3.45 3.18
N LYS A 137 -0.36 -3.02 2.23
CA LYS A 137 -1.84 -3.20 2.29
C LYS A 137 -2.29 -4.63 2.64
N THR A 138 -1.76 -5.66 1.99
CA THR A 138 -2.02 -7.07 2.31
C THR A 138 -1.67 -7.42 3.76
N TYR A 139 -0.52 -6.95 4.26
CA TYR A 139 -0.13 -7.16 5.66
C TYR A 139 -1.00 -6.38 6.65
N PHE A 140 -1.56 -5.23 6.25
CA PHE A 140 -2.60 -4.57 7.02
C PHE A 140 -3.91 -5.39 7.04
N GLY A 141 -4.24 -6.09 5.95
CA GLY A 141 -5.30 -7.11 5.94
C GLY A 141 -5.07 -8.18 7.02
N TYR A 142 -3.86 -8.73 7.11
CA TYR A 142 -3.52 -9.70 8.17
C TYR A 142 -3.52 -9.07 9.57
N PHE A 143 -3.12 -7.80 9.69
CA PHE A 143 -3.22 -7.05 10.94
C PHE A 143 -4.69 -6.89 11.39
N LEU A 144 -5.62 -6.64 10.45
CA LEU A 144 -7.07 -6.64 10.73
C LEU A 144 -7.53 -8.01 11.20
N LEU A 145 -7.12 -9.09 10.51
CA LEU A 145 -7.44 -10.46 10.91
C LEU A 145 -7.00 -10.75 12.34
N LEU A 146 -5.80 -10.31 12.74
CA LEU A 146 -5.26 -10.51 14.09
C LEU A 146 -6.11 -9.83 15.16
N HIS A 147 -6.48 -8.56 14.94
CA HIS A 147 -7.36 -7.85 15.86
C HIS A 147 -8.75 -8.49 15.94
N LEU A 148 -9.32 -8.90 14.80
CA LEU A 148 -10.64 -9.52 14.74
C LEU A 148 -10.66 -10.90 15.40
N ALA A 149 -9.61 -11.70 15.22
CA ALA A 149 -9.43 -12.99 15.90
C ALA A 149 -9.46 -12.82 17.42
N ARG A 150 -8.66 -11.88 17.95
CA ARG A 150 -8.61 -11.57 19.38
C ARG A 150 -9.94 -11.06 19.96
N SER A 151 -10.79 -10.49 19.12
CA SER A 151 -12.14 -10.03 19.51
C SER A 151 -13.21 -11.12 19.40
N GLY A 152 -12.87 -12.31 18.92
CA GLY A 152 -13.83 -13.39 18.67
C GLY A 152 -14.79 -13.10 17.51
N ALA A 153 -14.43 -12.23 16.57
CA ALA A 153 -15.29 -11.87 15.46
C ALA A 153 -15.36 -12.98 14.40
N THR A 154 -16.48 -13.05 13.68
CA THR A 154 -16.60 -13.84 12.45
C THR A 154 -16.07 -13.02 11.28
N VAL A 155 -15.11 -13.58 10.56
CA VAL A 155 -14.43 -12.90 9.45
C VAL A 155 -14.45 -13.78 8.20
N VAL A 156 -14.81 -13.18 7.07
CA VAL A 156 -14.54 -13.76 5.75
C VAL A 156 -13.39 -12.97 5.13
N TYR A 157 -12.27 -13.64 4.87
CA TYR A 157 -11.15 -13.06 4.14
C TYR A 157 -11.18 -13.52 2.69
N GLU A 158 -11.32 -12.62 1.73
CA GLU A 158 -11.19 -12.92 0.31
C GLU A 158 -9.83 -12.45 -0.20
N SER A 159 -9.06 -13.35 -0.80
CA SER A 159 -7.81 -12.99 -1.46
C SER A 159 -7.94 -13.06 -2.99
N GLY A 160 -7.66 -11.94 -3.63
CA GLY A 160 -7.57 -11.83 -5.08
C GLY A 160 -6.35 -12.56 -5.66
N ALA A 161 -5.34 -12.90 -4.86
CA ALA A 161 -4.15 -13.59 -5.36
C ALA A 161 -4.40 -15.08 -5.62
N ASP A 162 -5.15 -15.73 -4.74
CA ASP A 162 -5.49 -17.16 -4.82
C ASP A 162 -6.94 -17.43 -5.24
N GLN A 163 -7.74 -16.37 -5.41
CA GLN A 163 -9.16 -16.44 -5.81
C GLN A 163 -10.00 -17.29 -4.85
N LYS A 164 -9.71 -17.19 -3.54
CA LYS A 164 -10.34 -17.97 -2.49
C LYS A 164 -10.94 -17.09 -1.40
N ARG A 165 -11.92 -17.65 -0.69
CA ARG A 165 -12.45 -17.13 0.57
C ARG A 165 -12.07 -18.05 1.72
N TYR A 166 -11.75 -17.43 2.85
CA TYR A 166 -11.47 -18.09 4.11
C TYR A 166 -12.49 -17.60 5.13
N LEU A 167 -13.31 -18.52 5.65
CA LEU A 167 -14.17 -18.25 6.78
C LEU A 167 -13.38 -18.53 8.06
N LEU A 168 -13.23 -17.51 8.89
CA LEU A 168 -12.42 -17.53 10.11
C LEU A 168 -13.32 -17.15 11.28
N THR A 169 -13.57 -18.10 12.18
CA THR A 169 -14.49 -17.93 13.32
C THR A 169 -13.84 -18.43 14.61
N PRO A 170 -14.38 -18.07 15.79
CA PRO A 170 -13.91 -18.64 17.06
C PRO A 170 -14.03 -20.17 17.13
N ASN A 171 -14.98 -20.74 16.38
CA ASN A 171 -15.35 -22.16 16.46
C ASN A 171 -14.72 -23.01 15.35
N GLY A 172 -13.98 -22.40 14.44
CA GLY A 172 -13.36 -23.12 13.34
C GLY A 172 -13.07 -22.25 12.12
N VAL A 173 -12.35 -22.86 11.18
CA VAL A 173 -11.93 -22.26 9.92
C VAL A 173 -12.41 -23.12 8.74
N LEU A 174 -12.80 -22.47 7.65
CA LEU A 174 -13.17 -23.14 6.39
C LEU A 174 -12.57 -22.39 5.21
N GLU A 175 -12.35 -23.11 4.11
CA GLU A 175 -11.89 -22.53 2.84
C GLU A 175 -12.90 -22.84 1.74
N GLY A 176 -13.10 -21.88 0.84
CA GLY A 176 -13.96 -22.07 -0.32
C GLY A 176 -13.60 -21.17 -1.50
N GLY A 177 -14.26 -21.41 -2.62
CA GLY A 177 -14.16 -20.55 -3.80
C GLY A 177 -14.78 -19.17 -3.60
N LYS A 178 -14.74 -18.33 -4.64
CA LYS A 178 -15.34 -16.98 -4.62
C LYS A 178 -16.85 -16.96 -4.42
N ASP A 179 -17.54 -18.07 -4.69
CA ASP A 179 -18.97 -18.18 -4.46
C ASP A 179 -19.29 -18.83 -3.11
N ALA A 180 -18.31 -18.98 -2.21
CA ALA A 180 -18.52 -19.55 -0.89
C ALA A 180 -18.99 -18.48 0.12
N PHE A 181 -19.66 -18.97 1.18
CA PHE A 181 -20.01 -18.21 2.39
C PHE A 181 -20.98 -17.03 2.23
N TRP A 182 -21.76 -16.97 1.14
CA TRP A 182 -22.76 -15.91 0.92
C TRP A 182 -23.70 -15.69 2.11
N LYS A 183 -24.27 -16.77 2.66
CA LYS A 183 -25.15 -16.69 3.84
C LYS A 183 -24.46 -16.09 5.08
N ILE A 184 -23.14 -16.23 5.20
CA ILE A 184 -22.37 -15.63 6.29
C ILE A 184 -22.11 -14.14 6.02
N LEU A 185 -21.90 -13.78 4.75
CA LEU A 185 -21.71 -12.40 4.30
C LEU A 185 -23.01 -11.58 4.35
N ASP A 186 -24.18 -12.21 4.28
CA ASP A 186 -25.49 -11.56 4.49
C ASP A 186 -25.75 -11.16 5.95
N SER A 187 -24.78 -11.37 6.86
CA SER A 187 -24.86 -10.91 8.24
C SER A 187 -24.08 -9.62 8.46
N SER A 188 -24.73 -8.59 9.00
CA SER A 188 -24.09 -7.32 9.37
C SER A 188 -23.14 -7.42 10.58
N SER A 189 -23.12 -8.56 11.29
CA SER A 189 -22.14 -8.82 12.35
C SER A 189 -20.81 -9.35 11.80
N THR A 190 -20.80 -9.88 10.56
CA THR A 190 -19.62 -10.42 9.89
C THR A 190 -18.71 -9.31 9.39
N PHE A 191 -17.40 -9.50 9.53
CA PHE A 191 -16.40 -8.68 8.85
C PHE A 191 -16.01 -9.33 7.54
N TYR A 192 -16.01 -8.56 6.46
CA TYR A 192 -15.59 -9.00 5.15
C TYR A 192 -14.34 -8.23 4.71
N ILE A 193 -13.19 -8.90 4.73
CA ILE A 193 -11.90 -8.30 4.38
C ILE A 193 -11.50 -8.79 3.00
N VAL A 194 -11.36 -7.88 2.04
CA VAL A 194 -11.10 -8.21 0.64
C VAL A 194 -9.73 -7.66 0.23
N ASP A 195 -8.80 -8.51 -0.19
CA ASP A 195 -7.47 -8.11 -0.66
C ASP A 195 -7.32 -8.26 -2.18
N GLY A 196 -7.36 -7.13 -2.89
CA GLY A 196 -7.01 -7.08 -4.31
C GLY A 196 -8.04 -7.68 -5.28
N SER A 197 -9.26 -7.99 -4.84
CA SER A 197 -10.39 -8.38 -5.69
C SER A 197 -11.58 -7.43 -5.51
N ALA A 198 -12.52 -7.46 -6.47
CA ALA A 198 -13.75 -6.68 -6.38
C ALA A 198 -14.67 -7.32 -5.33
N PRO A 199 -15.10 -6.58 -4.28
CA PRO A 199 -16.06 -7.10 -3.33
C PRO A 199 -17.40 -7.39 -3.99
N VAL A 200 -18.12 -8.33 -3.38
CA VAL A 200 -19.51 -8.61 -3.69
C VAL A 200 -20.41 -7.73 -2.82
N ASP A 201 -21.61 -7.41 -3.31
CA ASP A 201 -22.56 -6.57 -2.57
C ASP A 201 -23.28 -7.40 -1.51
N VAL A 202 -23.00 -7.12 -0.23
CA VAL A 202 -23.41 -7.92 0.94
C VAL A 202 -23.64 -7.03 2.16
N ASP A 203 -24.33 -7.53 3.18
CA ASP A 203 -24.62 -6.77 4.40
C ASP A 203 -23.45 -6.69 5.40
N ALA A 204 -22.43 -7.52 5.23
CA ALA A 204 -21.23 -7.55 6.07
C ALA A 204 -20.46 -6.21 6.08
N LYS A 205 -19.77 -5.96 7.20
CA LYS A 205 -18.84 -4.83 7.35
C LYS A 205 -17.63 -5.05 6.45
N THR A 206 -17.58 -4.35 5.33
CA THR A 206 -16.65 -4.67 4.25
C THR A 206 -15.49 -3.69 4.20
N ILE A 207 -14.26 -4.21 4.31
CA ILE A 207 -13.01 -3.47 4.14
C ILE A 207 -12.26 -4.03 2.93
N LEU A 208 -12.20 -3.23 1.87
CA LEU A 208 -11.41 -3.54 0.67
C LEU A 208 -10.03 -2.92 0.80
N VAL A 209 -8.97 -3.73 0.79
CA VAL A 209 -7.58 -3.28 0.61
C VAL A 209 -7.15 -3.54 -0.82
N THR A 210 -6.84 -2.49 -1.59
CA THR A 210 -6.51 -2.67 -3.01
C THR A 210 -5.63 -1.57 -3.58
N LEU A 211 -5.00 -1.85 -4.71
CA LEU A 211 -4.40 -0.81 -5.54
C LEU A 211 -5.49 0.15 -6.03
N PRO A 212 -5.16 1.40 -6.38
CA PRO A 212 -6.10 2.30 -7.02
C PRO A 212 -6.36 1.87 -8.47
N ARG A 213 -6.92 0.66 -8.68
CA ARG A 213 -7.41 0.14 -9.97
C ARG A 213 -8.92 0.32 -9.99
N TRP A 214 -9.40 1.26 -10.80
CA TRP A 214 -10.79 1.68 -10.83
C TRP A 214 -11.77 0.52 -11.02
N GLU A 215 -11.41 -0.44 -11.86
CA GLU A 215 -12.20 -1.61 -12.19
C GLU A 215 -12.54 -2.44 -10.94
N ILE A 216 -11.70 -2.40 -9.91
CA ILE A 216 -11.86 -3.17 -8.68
C ILE A 216 -12.80 -2.48 -7.69
N TRP A 217 -12.64 -1.17 -7.49
CA TRP A 217 -13.29 -0.47 -6.37
C TRP A 217 -14.43 0.47 -6.80
N TYR A 218 -14.50 0.89 -8.06
CA TYR A 218 -15.47 1.91 -8.49
C TYR A 218 -16.92 1.45 -8.37
N GLN A 219 -17.21 0.20 -8.74
CA GLN A 219 -18.58 -0.33 -8.58
C GLN A 219 -18.95 -0.42 -7.11
N PHE A 220 -18.00 -0.84 -6.26
CA PHE A 220 -18.19 -0.94 -4.83
C PHE A 220 -18.39 0.42 -4.14
N CYS A 221 -17.77 1.49 -4.67
CA CYS A 221 -17.91 2.84 -4.09
C CYS A 221 -19.23 3.55 -4.44
N LYS A 222 -20.08 2.97 -5.30
CA LYS A 222 -21.39 3.57 -5.63
C LYS A 222 -22.39 3.52 -4.46
N ASN A 223 -22.17 2.60 -3.52
CA ASN A 223 -22.91 2.48 -2.28
C ASN A 223 -22.31 3.40 -1.20
N SER A 224 -22.94 3.56 -0.03
CA SER A 224 -22.41 4.34 1.11
C SER A 224 -21.05 3.79 1.55
N CYS A 225 -19.98 4.38 1.02
CA CYS A 225 -18.61 3.91 1.15
C CYS A 225 -17.66 5.08 1.44
N ASP A 226 -16.73 4.85 2.35
CA ASP A 226 -15.63 5.79 2.62
C ASP A 226 -14.34 5.30 1.92
N ILE A 227 -13.49 6.23 1.50
CA ILE A 227 -12.20 5.94 0.88
C ILE A 227 -11.07 6.55 1.73
N ARG A 228 -10.09 5.71 2.06
CA ARG A 228 -8.84 6.07 2.74
C ARG A 228 -7.63 5.59 1.94
N TYR A 229 -6.48 6.20 2.21
CA TYR A 229 -5.22 5.91 1.54
C TYR A 229 -4.16 5.53 2.57
N MET A 230 -3.44 4.43 2.32
CA MET A 230 -2.30 4.04 3.12
C MET A 230 -1.05 4.83 2.68
N PRO A 231 -0.30 5.46 3.60
CA PRO A 231 0.92 6.19 3.27
C PRO A 231 2.05 5.24 2.84
N VAL A 232 2.97 5.76 2.04
CA VAL A 232 4.28 5.13 1.78
C VAL A 232 5.10 5.04 3.08
N TRP A 233 6.18 4.27 3.07
CA TRP A 233 7.02 4.10 4.26
C TRP A 233 7.95 5.29 4.45
N SER A 234 8.16 5.70 5.71
CA SER A 234 9.25 6.62 6.04
C SER A 234 10.60 5.90 6.02
N LYS A 235 11.69 6.67 5.94
CA LYS A 235 13.04 6.12 6.03
C LYS A 235 13.28 5.39 7.36
N GLU A 236 12.80 5.98 8.45
CA GLU A 236 12.90 5.45 9.81
C GLU A 236 12.13 4.12 9.94
N GLU A 237 10.91 4.06 9.40
CA GLU A 237 10.10 2.82 9.36
C GLU A 237 10.83 1.71 8.59
N LEU A 238 11.44 2.03 7.45
CA LEU A 238 12.18 1.06 6.64
C LEU A 238 13.40 0.52 7.38
N HIS A 239 14.15 1.37 8.07
CA HIS A 239 15.31 0.93 8.87
C HIS A 239 14.89 0.04 10.04
N SER A 240 13.84 0.42 10.76
CA SER A 240 13.26 -0.36 11.85
C SER A 240 12.88 -1.76 11.37
N CYS A 241 12.07 -1.85 10.31
CA CYS A 241 11.67 -3.13 9.72
C CYS A 241 12.87 -3.94 9.22
N ARG A 242 13.85 -3.29 8.57
CA ARG A 242 15.08 -3.97 8.11
C ARG A 242 15.82 -4.64 9.25
N SER A 243 16.02 -3.94 10.37
CA SER A 243 16.73 -4.49 11.53
C SER A 243 16.02 -5.66 12.21
N MET A 244 14.74 -5.91 11.90
CA MET A 244 13.99 -7.02 12.49
C MET A 244 13.72 -8.16 11.50
N LEU A 245 13.36 -7.85 10.25
CA LEU A 245 12.88 -8.84 9.29
C LEU A 245 13.78 -9.04 8.06
N PHE A 246 14.66 -8.09 7.75
CA PHE A 246 15.49 -8.12 6.54
C PHE A 246 16.97 -7.99 6.88
N LEU A 247 17.46 -8.83 7.80
CA LEU A 247 18.83 -8.79 8.32
C LEU A 247 19.91 -8.96 7.25
N THR A 248 19.57 -9.63 6.13
CA THR A 248 20.47 -9.86 5.00
C THR A 248 20.64 -8.64 4.11
N ALA A 249 19.75 -7.64 4.17
CA ALA A 249 19.85 -6.42 3.39
C ALA A 249 20.81 -5.42 4.06
N PRO A 250 21.95 -5.06 3.43
CA PRO A 250 22.87 -4.07 3.99
C PRO A 250 22.20 -2.72 4.19
N LYS A 251 22.57 -1.99 5.25
CA LYS A 251 21.96 -0.70 5.58
C LYS A 251 22.15 0.31 4.45
N GLU A 252 23.37 0.36 3.92
CA GLU A 252 23.79 1.28 2.86
C GLU A 252 23.03 1.00 1.56
N LEU A 253 22.79 -0.29 1.26
CA LEU A 253 21.96 -0.69 0.13
C LEU A 253 20.53 -0.17 0.31
N VAL A 254 19.91 -0.38 1.48
CA VAL A 254 18.57 0.12 1.79
C VAL A 254 18.47 1.64 1.65
N GLU A 255 19.49 2.38 2.10
CA GLU A 255 19.54 3.84 1.94
C GLU A 255 19.60 4.25 0.46
N SER A 256 20.47 3.61 -0.34
CA SER A 256 20.56 3.89 -1.78
C SER A 256 19.26 3.53 -2.52
N LEU A 257 18.61 2.43 -2.12
CA LEU A 257 17.33 2.01 -2.69
C LEU A 257 16.19 2.94 -2.29
N TYR A 258 16.19 3.48 -1.07
CA TYR A 258 15.22 4.50 -0.67
C TYR A 258 15.37 5.78 -1.50
N LEU A 259 16.59 6.22 -1.79
CA LEU A 259 16.82 7.35 -2.71
C LEU A 259 16.31 7.07 -4.13
N LYS A 260 16.30 5.80 -4.56
CA LYS A 260 15.81 5.38 -5.88
C LYS A 260 14.30 5.17 -5.93
N TRP A 261 13.74 4.47 -4.96
CA TRP A 261 12.35 3.96 -4.95
C TRP A 261 11.43 4.67 -3.96
N GLY A 262 11.95 5.61 -3.17
CA GLY A 262 11.22 6.23 -2.06
C GLY A 262 10.75 5.22 -1.02
N GLY A 263 9.59 5.49 -0.44
CA GLY A 263 8.96 4.67 0.59
C GLY A 263 8.29 3.38 0.11
N ILE A 264 8.66 2.83 -1.05
CA ILE A 264 8.06 1.59 -1.59
C ILE A 264 8.81 0.37 -1.06
N ALA A 265 8.43 -0.08 0.15
CA ALA A 265 9.12 -1.13 0.91
C ALA A 265 9.39 -2.43 0.15
N ARG A 266 8.52 -2.83 -0.78
CA ARG A 266 8.75 -4.02 -1.62
C ARG A 266 10.08 -3.96 -2.38
N TYR A 267 10.43 -2.81 -2.96
CA TYR A 267 11.67 -2.67 -3.73
C TYR A 267 12.86 -2.31 -2.85
N VAL A 268 12.62 -1.61 -1.74
CA VAL A 268 13.66 -1.21 -0.80
C VAL A 268 14.12 -2.35 0.13
N LEU A 269 13.21 -3.25 0.51
CA LEU A 269 13.49 -4.35 1.45
C LEU A 269 13.37 -5.71 0.77
N LYS A 270 12.15 -6.15 0.42
CA LYS A 270 11.88 -7.52 -0.07
C LYS A 270 12.69 -7.88 -1.32
N TYR A 271 12.87 -6.93 -2.23
CA TYR A 271 13.62 -7.12 -3.47
C TYR A 271 14.97 -6.41 -3.49
N ALA A 272 15.50 -6.00 -2.33
CA ALA A 272 16.75 -5.27 -2.25
C ALA A 272 17.90 -5.96 -3.00
N LEU A 273 18.01 -7.28 -2.82
CA LEU A 273 19.06 -8.12 -3.40
C LEU A 273 18.66 -8.79 -4.73
N VAL A 274 17.49 -8.48 -5.28
CA VAL A 274 16.96 -9.15 -6.49
C VAL A 274 17.09 -8.23 -7.70
N LYS A 275 18.18 -8.38 -8.46
CA LYS A 275 18.55 -7.49 -9.57
C LYS A 275 17.46 -7.35 -10.63
N GLU A 276 16.78 -8.44 -10.99
CA GLU A 276 15.72 -8.46 -11.99
C GLU A 276 14.52 -7.60 -11.57
N LYS A 277 14.25 -7.55 -10.25
CA LYS A 277 13.19 -6.73 -9.66
C LYS A 277 13.60 -5.26 -9.59
N GLN A 278 14.89 -4.97 -9.39
CA GLN A 278 15.43 -3.61 -9.45
C GLN A 278 15.31 -2.99 -10.85
N ASN A 279 15.41 -3.80 -11.91
CA ASN A 279 15.27 -3.35 -13.30
C ASN A 279 13.83 -2.94 -13.67
N PHE A 280 12.84 -3.18 -12.81
CA PHE A 280 11.46 -2.74 -13.09
C PHE A 280 11.34 -1.22 -13.17
N LEU A 281 12.15 -0.46 -12.42
CA LEU A 281 12.10 1.00 -12.51
C LEU A 281 12.53 1.47 -13.90
N ASP A 282 13.62 0.91 -14.43
CA ASP A 282 14.12 1.27 -15.76
C ASP A 282 13.12 0.89 -16.85
N LYS A 283 12.44 -0.26 -16.71
CA LYS A 283 11.34 -0.65 -17.61
C LYS A 283 10.19 0.35 -17.54
N ALA A 284 9.77 0.76 -16.34
CA ALA A 284 8.71 1.75 -16.17
C ALA A 284 9.10 3.11 -16.77
N LEU A 285 10.35 3.56 -16.54
CA LEU A 285 10.91 4.78 -17.11
C LEU A 285 10.97 4.74 -18.65
N ASN A 286 11.25 3.58 -19.24
CA ASN A 286 11.33 3.43 -20.70
C ASN A 286 9.98 3.45 -21.40
N ILE A 287 8.94 2.89 -20.76
CA ILE A 287 7.57 2.86 -21.30
C ILE A 287 6.92 4.25 -21.23
N SER A 288 7.37 5.10 -20.32
CA SER A 288 6.68 6.34 -20.01
C SER A 288 7.29 7.54 -20.76
N ASN A 289 6.55 8.14 -21.71
CA ASN A 289 6.82 9.52 -22.15
C ASN A 289 6.08 10.52 -21.23
N ILE A 290 6.42 11.83 -21.25
CA ILE A 290 5.73 12.82 -20.39
C ILE A 290 4.23 12.71 -20.52
N ASP A 291 3.73 12.52 -21.74
CA ASP A 291 2.32 12.35 -22.02
C ASP A 291 1.73 11.08 -21.40
N SER A 292 2.47 9.98 -21.31
CA SER A 292 2.04 8.72 -20.71
C SER A 292 2.10 8.83 -19.19
N VAL A 293 3.16 9.41 -18.63
CA VAL A 293 3.26 9.76 -17.20
C VAL A 293 2.07 10.65 -16.83
N VAL A 294 1.80 11.68 -17.65
CA VAL A 294 0.75 12.68 -17.45
C VAL A 294 -0.66 12.18 -17.72
N LYS A 295 -0.89 11.42 -18.78
CA LYS A 295 -2.18 10.82 -19.13
C LYS A 295 -2.51 9.63 -18.21
N SER A 296 -1.51 8.96 -17.65
CA SER A 296 -1.70 7.98 -16.57
C SER A 296 -2.06 8.66 -15.24
N PHE A 297 -1.81 9.97 -15.10
CA PHE A 297 -2.28 10.69 -13.92
C PHE A 297 -3.80 10.82 -13.94
N GLY A 298 -4.44 10.06 -13.06
CA GLY A 298 -5.88 10.12 -12.86
C GLY A 298 -6.71 9.34 -13.89
N LYS A 299 -6.09 8.64 -14.85
CA LYS A 299 -6.79 7.63 -15.65
C LYS A 299 -6.29 6.24 -15.32
N TYR A 300 -7.25 5.38 -15.03
CA TYR A 300 -7.07 3.99 -14.70
C TYR A 300 -7.01 3.18 -16.00
N GLY A 301 -5.98 2.34 -16.15
CA GLY A 301 -5.74 1.56 -17.37
C GLY A 301 -4.51 0.66 -17.26
N GLU A 302 -4.27 -0.14 -18.31
CA GLU A 302 -3.37 -1.30 -18.37
C GLU A 302 -1.91 -1.07 -17.89
N ASN A 303 -1.44 0.19 -17.79
CA ASN A 303 -0.08 0.55 -17.33
C ASN A 303 0.02 0.89 -15.82
N LEU A 304 -1.00 0.56 -15.01
CA LEU A 304 -1.03 0.81 -13.56
C LEU A 304 0.21 0.29 -12.83
N ASP A 305 0.79 -0.84 -13.25
CA ASP A 305 1.97 -1.42 -12.60
C ASP A 305 3.24 -0.56 -12.81
N ALA A 306 3.43 0.00 -14.01
CA ALA A 306 4.55 0.89 -14.31
C ALA A 306 4.39 2.25 -13.60
N SER A 307 3.19 2.83 -13.61
CA SER A 307 2.91 4.11 -12.94
C SER A 307 3.10 4.02 -11.41
N SER A 308 2.76 2.89 -10.79
CA SER A 308 2.92 2.66 -9.35
C SER A 308 4.39 2.64 -8.89
N CYS A 309 5.33 2.49 -9.84
CA CYS A 309 6.76 2.59 -9.61
C CYS A 309 7.31 4.02 -9.74
N LEU A 310 6.58 4.93 -10.38
CA LEU A 310 7.05 6.29 -10.69
C LEU A 310 6.42 7.36 -9.81
N ILE A 311 5.16 7.16 -9.42
CA ILE A 311 4.40 8.11 -8.62
C ILE A 311 3.67 7.43 -7.48
N HIS A 312 3.40 8.18 -6.43
CA HIS A 312 2.46 7.82 -5.38
C HIS A 312 1.57 9.01 -5.03
N ARG A 313 0.57 8.76 -4.19
CA ARG A 313 -0.24 9.83 -3.63
C ARG A 313 0.29 10.19 -2.24
N SER A 314 0.36 11.48 -1.93
CA SER A 314 0.55 11.94 -0.56
C SER A 314 -0.70 11.65 0.28
N VAL A 315 -0.53 11.47 1.57
CA VAL A 315 -1.60 11.06 2.48
C VAL A 315 -1.55 11.95 3.71
N SER A 316 -2.68 12.55 4.06
CA SER A 316 -2.79 13.36 5.29
C SER A 316 -3.00 12.48 6.53
N ASP A 317 -2.86 13.05 7.73
CA ASP A 317 -3.01 12.32 9.01
C ASP A 317 -4.35 11.58 9.15
N GLY A 318 -5.40 12.06 8.50
CA GLY A 318 -6.72 11.41 8.46
C GLY A 318 -6.84 10.29 7.41
N PHE A 319 -5.74 9.89 6.77
CA PHE A 319 -5.68 8.95 5.66
C PHE A 319 -6.46 9.39 4.41
N HIS A 320 -6.58 10.70 4.18
CA HIS A 320 -7.21 11.23 2.96
C HIS A 320 -6.18 11.42 1.85
N SER A 321 -6.65 11.34 0.61
CA SER A 321 -5.84 11.60 -0.58
C SER A 321 -5.33 13.04 -0.61
N GLY A 322 -4.02 13.21 -0.71
CA GLY A 322 -3.37 14.43 -1.17
C GLY A 322 -3.04 14.41 -2.67
N PRO A 323 -2.23 15.36 -3.17
CA PRO A 323 -1.74 15.38 -4.54
C PRO A 323 -0.80 14.20 -4.86
N TYR A 324 -0.62 13.92 -6.15
CA TYR A 324 0.38 12.97 -6.61
C TYR A 324 1.80 13.54 -6.50
N GLN A 325 2.75 12.66 -6.18
CA GLN A 325 4.18 12.94 -6.04
C GLN A 325 4.99 11.87 -6.76
N PHE A 326 6.18 12.23 -7.26
CA PHE A 326 7.13 11.23 -7.74
C PHE A 326 7.64 10.41 -6.55
N VAL A 327 7.95 9.13 -6.78
CA VAL A 327 8.47 8.27 -5.70
C VAL A 327 9.82 8.75 -5.17
N SER A 328 10.61 9.46 -5.97
CA SER A 328 11.93 9.97 -5.58
C SER A 328 12.42 11.05 -6.54
N ASP A 329 13.39 11.85 -6.09
CA ASP A 329 14.11 12.81 -6.93
C ASP A 329 14.92 12.11 -8.03
N TYR A 330 15.40 10.89 -7.77
CA TYR A 330 16.02 10.06 -8.80
C TYR A 330 15.07 9.84 -9.98
N VAL A 331 13.80 9.53 -9.72
CA VAL A 331 12.80 9.35 -10.78
C VAL A 331 12.51 10.67 -11.51
N VAL A 332 12.46 11.79 -10.80
CA VAL A 332 12.33 13.12 -11.43
C VAL A 332 13.48 13.37 -12.41
N ASP A 333 14.71 13.15 -11.97
CA ASP A 333 15.92 13.35 -12.76
C ASP A 333 15.92 12.45 -14.01
N GLU A 334 15.61 11.18 -13.83
CA GLU A 334 15.58 10.18 -14.88
C GLU A 334 14.49 10.43 -15.94
N ILE A 335 13.29 10.86 -15.51
CA ILE A 335 12.22 11.25 -16.43
C ILE A 335 12.61 12.53 -17.17
N TYR A 336 13.06 13.54 -16.44
CA TYR A 336 13.45 14.83 -17.01
C TYR A 336 14.54 14.65 -18.07
N ASN A 337 15.62 13.92 -17.77
CA ASN A 337 16.75 13.72 -18.68
C ASN A 337 16.32 13.00 -19.96
N ARG A 338 15.53 11.92 -19.84
CA ARG A 338 15.03 11.17 -21.01
C ARG A 338 14.15 12.04 -21.89
N VAL A 339 13.27 12.84 -21.30
CA VAL A 339 12.31 13.63 -22.08
C VAL A 339 12.99 14.87 -22.66
N TYR A 340 13.87 15.53 -21.90
CA TYR A 340 14.67 16.64 -22.40
C TYR A 340 15.50 16.24 -23.63
N ALA A 341 16.06 15.02 -23.65
CA ALA A 341 16.83 14.51 -24.79
C ALA A 341 15.96 14.14 -26.01
N ARG A 342 14.72 13.69 -25.79
CA ARG A 342 13.83 13.22 -26.88
C ARG A 342 12.92 14.32 -27.44
N ASP A 343 12.37 15.16 -26.56
CA ASP A 343 11.32 16.13 -26.88
C ASP A 343 11.37 17.32 -25.91
N ARG A 344 12.37 18.18 -26.14
CA ARG A 344 12.63 19.37 -25.32
C ARG A 344 11.46 20.35 -25.35
N ASP A 345 10.87 20.58 -26.52
CA ASP A 345 9.82 21.59 -26.69
C ASP A 345 8.55 21.19 -25.96
N HIS A 346 8.19 19.90 -25.97
CA HIS A 346 7.05 19.39 -25.21
C HIS A 346 7.28 19.45 -23.70
N LEU A 347 8.48 19.12 -23.22
CA LEU A 347 8.85 19.30 -21.82
C LEU A 347 8.74 20.77 -21.40
N ILE A 348 9.31 21.70 -22.19
CA ILE A 348 9.22 23.14 -21.92
C ILE A 348 7.75 23.53 -21.88
N ARG A 349 6.94 23.16 -22.87
CA ARG A 349 5.50 23.46 -22.89
C ARG A 349 4.81 22.94 -21.64
N PHE A 350 5.06 21.70 -21.24
CA PHE A 350 4.46 21.09 -20.05
C PHE A 350 4.83 21.83 -18.76
N VAL A 351 6.12 22.10 -18.54
CA VAL A 351 6.57 22.88 -17.38
C VAL A 351 6.19 24.35 -17.48
N SER A 352 5.80 24.86 -18.65
CA SER A 352 5.33 26.23 -18.89
C SER A 352 3.82 26.42 -18.67
N VAL A 353 3.01 25.36 -18.63
CA VAL A 353 1.57 25.48 -18.36
C VAL A 353 1.35 25.89 -16.90
N THR A 354 0.84 27.10 -16.70
CA THR A 354 0.67 27.82 -15.41
C THR A 354 -0.50 27.35 -14.55
N ARG A 355 -1.31 26.41 -15.01
CA ARG A 355 -2.48 26.00 -14.25
C ARG A 355 -2.19 24.76 -13.41
N GLU A 356 -2.15 24.95 -12.09
CA GLU A 356 -2.35 23.92 -11.08
C GLU A 356 -3.77 23.32 -11.19
N ILE A 357 -4.13 22.74 -12.35
CA ILE A 357 -5.41 22.06 -12.49
C ILE A 357 -5.26 20.63 -11.99
N GLY A 358 -5.82 20.37 -10.81
CA GLY A 358 -6.03 19.02 -10.29
C GLY A 358 -4.80 18.38 -9.63
N GLY A 359 -4.87 17.06 -9.43
CA GLY A 359 -3.91 16.30 -8.62
C GLY A 359 -2.47 16.19 -9.16
N THR A 360 -2.16 16.79 -10.31
CA THR A 360 -0.85 16.71 -11.00
C THR A 360 0.03 17.94 -10.80
N GLY A 361 -0.45 18.98 -10.12
CA GLY A 361 0.29 20.23 -9.91
C GLY A 361 1.66 20.03 -9.26
N GLN A 362 1.76 19.16 -8.25
CA GLN A 362 3.04 18.87 -7.58
C GLN A 362 4.05 18.16 -8.49
N LEU A 363 3.58 17.36 -9.45
CA LEU A 363 4.46 16.68 -10.40
C LEU A 363 5.04 17.65 -11.41
N ASN A 364 4.21 18.59 -11.89
CA ASN A 364 4.69 19.69 -12.74
C ASN A 364 5.72 20.53 -11.98
N ARG A 365 5.44 20.87 -10.72
CA ARG A 365 6.36 21.59 -9.83
C ARG A 365 7.73 20.91 -9.73
N ALA A 366 7.77 19.61 -9.47
CA ALA A 366 9.04 18.86 -9.37
C ALA A 366 9.84 18.86 -10.68
N LEU A 367 9.17 18.68 -11.83
CA LEU A 367 9.83 18.73 -13.13
C LEU A 367 10.30 20.15 -13.50
N PHE A 368 9.53 21.18 -13.12
CA PHE A 368 9.93 22.57 -13.29
C PHE A 368 11.16 22.91 -12.44
N GLU A 369 11.20 22.48 -11.18
CA GLU A 369 12.34 22.68 -10.29
C GLU A 369 13.59 22.02 -10.88
N LYS A 370 13.48 20.76 -11.35
CA LYS A 370 14.57 20.09 -12.05
C LYS A 370 15.02 20.82 -13.32
N HIS A 371 14.07 21.37 -14.08
CA HIS A 371 14.39 22.19 -15.23
C HIS A 371 15.18 23.44 -14.83
N ALA A 372 14.72 24.15 -13.81
CA ALA A 372 15.35 25.36 -13.31
C ALA A 372 16.78 25.09 -12.83
N HIS A 373 17.00 24.05 -12.02
CA HIS A 373 18.34 23.59 -11.63
C HIS A 373 19.24 23.33 -12.84
N THR A 374 18.71 22.66 -13.86
CA THR A 374 19.45 22.32 -15.08
C THR A 374 19.85 23.55 -15.89
N VAL A 375 18.95 24.53 -16.03
CA VAL A 375 19.21 25.77 -16.76
C VAL A 375 20.15 26.66 -15.97
N ILE A 376 19.97 26.78 -14.66
CA ILE A 376 20.85 27.56 -13.77
C ILE A 376 22.29 27.04 -13.83
N ALA A 377 22.49 25.72 -13.78
CA ALA A 377 23.82 25.12 -13.85
C ALA A 377 24.54 25.41 -15.18
N LYS A 378 23.81 25.58 -16.29
CA LYS A 378 24.41 25.97 -17.58
C LYS A 378 24.90 27.42 -17.60
N GLY A 379 24.46 28.25 -16.66
CA GLY A 379 24.81 29.66 -16.63
C GLY A 379 24.02 30.52 -17.61
N GLY A 380 24.41 31.80 -17.70
CA GLY A 380 23.78 32.80 -18.55
C GLY A 380 23.05 33.90 -17.79
N SER A 381 22.15 34.58 -18.49
CA SER A 381 21.45 35.77 -17.99
C SER A 381 20.04 35.43 -17.52
N PHE A 382 19.74 35.75 -16.27
CA PHE A 382 18.45 35.45 -15.64
C PHE A 382 17.81 36.72 -15.12
N LYS A 383 16.50 36.89 -15.37
CA LYS A 383 15.70 37.86 -14.62
C LYS A 383 15.44 37.29 -13.24
N ILE A 384 15.73 38.08 -12.21
CA ILE A 384 15.58 37.70 -10.81
C ILE A 384 14.72 38.73 -10.11
N ARG A 385 14.05 38.30 -9.03
CA ARG A 385 13.31 39.18 -8.14
C ARG A 385 13.87 39.04 -6.73
N ASP A 386 14.20 40.17 -6.11
CA ASP A 386 14.62 40.19 -4.72
C ASP A 386 13.43 39.93 -3.79
N LEU A 387 13.58 38.97 -2.88
CA LEU A 387 12.51 38.54 -1.99
C LEU A 387 12.00 39.63 -1.04
N ARG A 388 12.88 40.52 -0.59
CA ARG A 388 12.62 41.55 0.43
C ARG A 388 12.10 42.83 -0.20
N THR A 389 12.78 43.31 -1.22
CA THR A 389 12.51 44.59 -1.89
C THR A 389 11.53 44.45 -3.04
N LYS A 390 11.29 43.22 -3.53
CA LYS A 390 10.45 42.90 -4.69
C LYS A 390 10.92 43.53 -6.01
N LEU A 391 12.13 44.10 -6.03
CA LEU A 391 12.75 44.69 -7.22
C LEU A 391 13.22 43.60 -8.19
N GLU A 392 13.02 43.84 -9.48
CA GLU A 392 13.52 42.99 -10.55
C GLU A 392 14.91 43.46 -10.98
N SER A 393 15.81 42.51 -11.24
CA SER A 393 17.13 42.78 -11.79
C SER A 393 17.60 41.61 -12.67
N THR A 394 18.78 41.75 -13.26
CA THR A 394 19.38 40.71 -14.10
C THR A 394 20.60 40.13 -13.40
N LEU A 395 20.59 38.82 -13.17
CA LEU A 395 21.73 38.07 -12.68
C LEU A 395 22.48 37.42 -13.84
N GLN A 396 23.79 37.66 -13.91
CA GLN A 396 24.69 36.92 -14.79
C GLN A 396 25.36 35.79 -14.01
N LEU A 397 25.22 34.56 -14.52
CA LEU A 397 25.87 33.39 -13.96
C LEU A 397 26.98 32.90 -14.90
N PRO A 398 28.12 32.42 -14.36
CA PRO A 398 29.14 31.76 -15.16
C PRO A 398 28.54 30.61 -15.96
N MET A 399 29.03 30.43 -17.19
CA MET A 399 28.65 29.29 -18.02
C MET A 399 29.19 27.99 -17.44
N ASP A 400 28.43 26.90 -17.60
CA ASP A 400 28.83 25.52 -17.31
C ASP A 400 29.33 25.28 -15.87
N LEU A 401 28.53 25.67 -14.89
CA LEU A 401 28.76 25.37 -13.47
C LEU A 401 28.62 23.86 -13.20
N SER A 402 29.62 23.30 -12.51
CA SER A 402 29.53 21.92 -12.01
C SER A 402 28.47 21.82 -10.92
N THR A 403 27.46 20.97 -11.10
CA THR A 403 26.46 20.71 -10.05
C THR A 403 27.02 19.75 -9.01
N LEU A 404 27.06 20.17 -7.74
CA LEU A 404 27.50 19.36 -6.62
C LEU A 404 26.32 19.09 -5.69
N LEU A 405 25.99 17.82 -5.52
CA LEU A 405 25.00 17.36 -4.56
C LEU A 405 25.64 17.20 -3.18
N PHE A 406 25.04 17.77 -2.14
CA PHE A 406 25.57 17.69 -0.77
C PHE A 406 24.53 17.21 0.25
N SER A 407 24.97 16.45 1.25
CA SER A 407 24.16 16.05 2.41
C SER A 407 24.65 16.68 3.70
N ASN A 408 25.82 17.31 3.70
CA ASN A 408 26.38 18.02 4.84
C ASN A 408 27.27 19.19 4.39
N ASN A 409 27.59 20.09 5.33
CA ASN A 409 28.31 21.31 5.03
C ASN A 409 29.79 21.09 4.66
N SER A 410 30.42 19.99 5.10
CA SER A 410 31.84 19.73 4.81
C SER A 410 32.09 19.46 3.32
N GLN A 411 31.11 18.89 2.61
CA GLN A 411 31.18 18.67 1.16
C GLN A 411 31.16 19.98 0.34
N VAL A 412 30.72 21.08 0.93
CA VAL A 412 30.61 22.37 0.26
C VAL A 412 31.89 23.19 0.41
N GLN A 413 32.65 23.04 1.51
CA GLN A 413 33.70 23.98 1.93
C GLN A 413 34.77 24.25 0.88
N ASN A 414 35.30 23.21 0.21
CA ASN A 414 36.46 23.32 -0.67
C ASN A 414 36.13 23.46 -2.17
N ALA A 415 34.86 23.35 -2.55
CA ALA A 415 34.44 23.44 -3.94
C ALA A 415 34.21 24.90 -4.38
N THR A 416 34.82 25.29 -5.50
CA THR A 416 34.66 26.61 -6.14
C THR A 416 34.02 26.43 -7.52
N ASN A 417 33.30 27.46 -8.00
CA ASN A 417 32.61 27.44 -9.29
C ASN A 417 31.59 26.29 -9.44
N CYS A 418 30.89 25.95 -8.35
CA CYS A 418 29.87 24.90 -8.33
C CYS A 418 28.49 25.47 -8.04
N TYR A 419 27.48 24.82 -8.62
CA TYR A 419 26.09 24.96 -8.24
C TYR A 419 25.74 23.89 -7.20
N PHE A 420 25.44 24.31 -5.97
CA PHE A 420 25.20 23.40 -4.86
C PHE A 420 23.70 23.12 -4.72
N ARG A 421 23.33 21.83 -4.68
CA ARG A 421 21.96 21.37 -4.43
C ARG A 421 21.95 20.34 -3.31
N PRO A 422 21.07 20.45 -2.31
CA PRO A 422 20.98 19.44 -1.26
C PRO A 422 20.48 18.10 -1.82
N ILE A 423 20.96 16.99 -1.23
CA ILE A 423 20.52 15.62 -1.57
C ILE A 423 19.14 15.30 -0.98
N SER A 424 18.73 16.03 0.06
CA SER A 424 17.45 15.82 0.75
C SER A 424 16.89 17.15 1.27
N ASN A 425 15.57 17.23 1.37
CA ASN A 425 14.83 18.41 1.83
C ASN A 425 15.03 18.75 3.32
N THR A 426 15.96 18.09 4.02
CA THR A 426 16.34 18.41 5.41
C THR A 426 16.87 19.83 5.61
N PHE A 427 17.26 20.51 4.52
CA PHE A 427 17.62 21.93 4.53
C PHE A 427 16.42 22.78 4.10
N GLU A 428 15.38 22.86 4.94
CA GLU A 428 14.06 23.49 4.66
C GLU A 428 14.10 24.99 4.23
N SER A 429 15.29 25.61 4.17
CA SER A 429 15.45 27.05 3.93
C SER A 429 16.31 27.41 2.72
N VAL A 430 16.80 26.44 1.94
CA VAL A 430 17.61 26.70 0.74
C VAL A 430 17.35 25.64 -0.34
N ASP A 431 16.73 26.01 -1.46
CA ASP A 431 16.56 25.08 -2.59
C ASP A 431 17.89 24.82 -3.33
N SER A 432 18.75 25.84 -3.45
CA SER A 432 20.12 25.71 -3.97
C SER A 432 20.95 26.97 -3.74
N PHE A 433 22.28 26.90 -3.90
CA PHE A 433 23.10 28.10 -3.84
C PHE A 433 24.36 28.06 -4.71
N ILE A 434 24.94 29.24 -4.95
CA ILE A 434 26.25 29.43 -5.61
C ILE A 434 27.10 30.31 -4.71
N LYS A 435 28.33 29.87 -4.44
CA LYS A 435 29.31 30.66 -3.68
C LYS A 435 29.80 31.87 -4.52
N PRO A 436 30.08 33.02 -3.88
CA PRO A 436 30.11 33.22 -2.43
C PRO A 436 28.75 33.55 -1.78
N ASN A 437 27.76 34.11 -2.48
CA ASN A 437 26.63 34.80 -1.80
C ASN A 437 25.22 34.59 -2.41
N LEU A 438 25.00 33.63 -3.32
CA LEU A 438 23.71 33.49 -3.99
C LEU A 438 22.91 32.31 -3.43
N VAL A 439 22.01 32.56 -2.50
CA VAL A 439 20.98 31.60 -2.05
C VAL A 439 19.77 31.76 -2.97
N LYS A 440 19.29 30.65 -3.53
CA LYS A 440 18.16 30.64 -4.47
C LYS A 440 17.03 29.84 -3.86
N ASP A 441 15.88 30.50 -3.76
CA ASP A 441 14.59 29.89 -3.42
C ASP A 441 13.67 30.05 -4.63
N PHE A 442 12.97 28.98 -5.01
CA PHE A 442 12.06 29.05 -6.15
C PHE A 442 10.70 29.55 -5.68
N ASP A 443 10.20 30.68 -6.20
CA ASP A 443 8.78 31.02 -6.04
C ASP A 443 7.96 30.28 -7.09
N TYR A 444 7.32 29.22 -6.62
CA TYR A 444 6.53 28.31 -7.41
C TYR A 444 5.22 28.93 -7.94
N ARG A 445 4.72 30.02 -7.33
CA ARG A 445 3.51 30.74 -7.81
C ARG A 445 3.84 31.74 -8.91
N ALA A 446 5.01 32.36 -8.86
CA ALA A 446 5.45 33.32 -9.87
C ALA A 446 6.30 32.70 -11.00
N ARG A 447 6.82 31.47 -10.80
CA ARG A 447 7.81 30.81 -11.70
C ARG A 447 9.00 31.71 -12.05
N SER A 448 9.39 32.54 -11.09
CA SER A 448 10.60 33.35 -11.12
C SER A 448 11.67 32.69 -10.24
N ILE A 449 12.93 32.81 -10.64
CA ILE A 449 14.05 32.53 -9.74
C ILE A 449 14.05 33.69 -8.74
N GLU A 450 13.64 33.42 -7.51
CA GLU A 450 13.76 34.37 -6.43
C GLU A 450 15.10 34.16 -5.73
N ILE A 451 15.75 35.27 -5.37
CA ILE A 451 17.08 35.23 -4.78
C ILE A 451 17.01 35.97 -3.47
N GLU A 452 17.44 35.29 -2.40
CA GLU A 452 17.72 35.94 -1.13
C GLU A 452 19.22 36.23 -1.08
N ASN A 453 19.60 37.50 -1.23
CA ASN A 453 20.95 37.93 -0.85
C ASN A 453 21.03 37.94 0.68
N ARG A 454 21.54 36.86 1.26
CA ARG A 454 21.99 36.87 2.66
C ARG A 454 23.36 37.54 2.70
N GLU A 455 23.38 38.85 2.93
CA GLU A 455 24.58 39.49 3.44
C GLU A 455 24.96 38.83 4.76
N ARG A 456 26.26 38.57 4.93
CA ARG A 456 26.81 37.86 6.09
C ARG A 456 26.32 38.51 7.38
N ASP A 457 25.74 37.68 8.23
CA ASP A 457 26.05 37.69 9.67
C ASP A 457 26.49 36.28 10.06
#